data_AF-A0A136P5W3-F1
#
_entry.id   AF-A0A136P5W3-F1
#
_cell.length_a   1.000
_cell.length_b   1.000
_cell.length_c   1.000
_cell.angle_alpha   90.00
_cell.angle_beta   90.00
_cell.angle_gamma   90.00
#
_symmetry.space_group_name_H-M   'P 1'
#
loop_
_entity.id
_entity.type
_entity.pdbx_description
1 polymer ?
#
loop_
_entity_poly.entity_id
_entity_poly.type
_entity_poly.pdbx_seq_one_letter_code
_entity_poly.pdbx_strand_id
1 'polypeptide(L)'
;MTNSLDKYYSFLESKIKLADSSGFEISQDDINPICKPHQKDVIQWCIAGGRRGAFLKFSLGKTVINLEIARLISKHTEMPSLMGLPLGARLEFFKDAHMLGLNVHYVKSHDEMMKLYLK
;
A
#
# COMPACT_ATOMS: atom_id res chain seq x y z
N MET A 1 30.41 -33.39 -16.40
CA MET A 1 30.53 -32.01 -16.94
C MET A 1 29.14 -31.41 -16.90
N THR A 2 28.87 -30.42 -16.04
CA THR A 2 27.57 -29.72 -16.04
C THR A 2 27.42 -28.95 -17.35
N ASN A 3 26.32 -29.18 -18.06
CA ASN A 3 26.05 -28.55 -19.34
C ASN A 3 25.90 -27.03 -19.14
N SER A 4 26.24 -26.23 -20.15
CA SER A 4 26.18 -24.76 -20.10
C SER A 4 24.79 -24.25 -19.67
N LEU A 5 23.74 -24.94 -20.11
CA LEU A 5 22.34 -24.67 -19.73
C LEU A 5 22.11 -24.82 -18.22
N ASP A 6 22.63 -25.87 -17.58
CA ASP A 6 22.44 -26.11 -16.14
C ASP A 6 23.10 -24.99 -15.31
N LYS A 7 24.27 -24.51 -15.74
CA LYS A 7 24.95 -23.38 -15.12
C LYS A 7 24.17 -22.08 -15.29
N TYR A 8 23.57 -21.87 -16.46
CA TYR A 8 22.73 -20.71 -16.71
C TYR A 8 21.45 -20.73 -15.87
N TYR A 9 20.77 -21.87 -15.76
CA TYR A 9 19.60 -22.02 -14.88
C TYR A 9 19.97 -21.80 -13.41
N SER A 10 21.06 -22.40 -12.93
CA SER A 10 21.54 -22.19 -11.56
C SER A 10 21.87 -20.71 -11.29
N PHE A 11 22.42 -20.00 -12.28
CA PHE A 11 22.67 -18.57 -12.20
C PHE A 11 21.36 -17.77 -12.11
N LEU A 12 20.36 -18.08 -12.94
CA LEU A 12 19.05 -17.42 -12.87
C LEU A 12 18.36 -17.67 -11.53
N GLU A 13 18.37 -18.91 -11.05
CA GLU A 13 17.80 -19.29 -9.75
C GLU A 13 18.46 -18.53 -8.60
N SER A 14 19.80 -18.37 -8.62
CA SER A 14 20.52 -17.59 -7.61
C SER A 14 20.12 -16.11 -7.56
N LYS A 15 19.48 -15.59 -8.63
CA LYS A 15 18.98 -14.21 -8.68
C LYS A 15 17.51 -14.08 -8.28
N ILE A 16 16.80 -15.18 -8.07
CA ILE A 16 15.42 -15.15 -7.60
C ILE A 16 15.45 -14.71 -6.13
N LYS A 17 15.06 -13.46 -5.87
CA LYS A 17 14.72 -13.00 -4.53
C LYS A 17 13.23 -13.19 -4.29
N LEU A 18 12.90 -14.12 -3.40
CA LEU A 18 11.54 -14.20 -2.86
C LEU A 18 11.34 -13.04 -1.88
N ALA A 19 10.17 -12.41 -1.95
CA ALA A 19 9.80 -11.35 -1.03
C ALA A 19 9.17 -11.98 0.21
N ASP A 20 9.87 -11.89 1.33
CA ASP A 20 9.35 -12.34 2.63
C ASP A 20 8.06 -11.60 2.99
N SER A 21 7.14 -12.33 3.63
CA SER A 21 5.96 -11.73 4.24
C SER A 21 6.36 -11.11 5.59
N SER A 22 6.14 -9.80 5.72
CA SER A 22 6.47 -9.03 6.94
C SER A 22 5.26 -8.24 7.46
N GLY A 23 4.08 -8.55 6.94
CA GLY A 23 2.84 -7.89 7.25
C GLY A 23 2.07 -8.54 8.39
N PHE A 24 0.76 -8.28 8.43
CA PHE A 24 -0.17 -8.84 9.39
C PHE A 24 -1.46 -9.30 8.70
N GLU A 25 -2.23 -10.16 9.35
CA GLU A 25 -3.49 -10.66 8.80
C GLU A 25 -4.65 -9.73 9.15
N ILE A 26 -5.59 -9.61 8.21
CA ILE A 26 -6.85 -8.88 8.38
C ILE A 26 -8.00 -9.68 7.79
N SER A 27 -9.20 -9.48 8.32
CA SER A 27 -10.45 -9.94 7.71
C SER A 27 -10.89 -8.99 6.59
N GLN A 28 -11.65 -9.51 5.64
CA GLN A 28 -12.34 -8.72 4.62
C GLN A 28 -13.40 -7.77 5.22
N ASP A 29 -13.85 -8.06 6.44
CA ASP A 29 -14.77 -7.24 7.22
C ASP A 29 -14.07 -6.06 7.90
N ASP A 30 -12.74 -6.13 8.09
CA ASP A 30 -11.96 -4.99 8.57
C ASP A 30 -11.86 -3.88 7.51
N ILE A 31 -12.07 -4.24 6.23
CA ILE A 31 -11.92 -3.36 5.07
C ILE A 31 -13.21 -2.58 4.82
N ASN A 32 -13.08 -1.28 4.53
CA ASN A 32 -14.20 -0.38 4.29
C ASN A 32 -15.20 -0.97 3.26
N PRO A 33 -16.52 -1.01 3.57
CA PRO A 33 -17.54 -1.57 2.68
C PRO A 33 -17.63 -0.92 1.30
N ILE A 34 -17.13 0.31 1.12
CA ILE A 34 -17.10 0.97 -0.19
C ILE A 34 -16.15 0.25 -1.18
N CYS A 35 -15.16 -0.48 -0.66
CA CYS A 35 -14.20 -1.20 -1.47
C CYS A 35 -14.89 -2.37 -2.19
N LYS A 36 -14.70 -2.43 -3.52
CA LYS A 36 -15.16 -3.54 -4.35
C LYS A 36 -14.37 -4.82 -4.03
N PRO A 37 -14.91 -6.02 -4.33
CA PRO A 37 -14.25 -7.30 -3.98
C PRO A 37 -12.78 -7.37 -4.40
N HIS A 38 -12.47 -7.06 -5.66
CA HIS A 38 -11.08 -7.06 -6.15
C HIS A 38 -10.16 -6.05 -5.43
N GLN A 39 -10.72 -4.94 -4.93
CA GLN A 39 -9.94 -3.96 -4.16
C GLN A 39 -9.62 -4.53 -2.79
N LYS A 40 -10.59 -5.19 -2.15
CA LYS A 40 -10.38 -5.84 -0.86
C LYS A 40 -9.32 -6.95 -0.94
N ASP A 41 -9.34 -7.75 -2.00
CA ASP A 41 -8.33 -8.79 -2.23
C ASP A 41 -6.92 -8.19 -2.35
N VAL A 42 -6.78 -7.09 -3.09
CA VAL A 42 -5.51 -6.37 -3.22
C VAL A 42 -5.06 -5.82 -1.87
N ILE A 43 -5.97 -5.19 -1.12
CA ILE A 43 -5.69 -4.61 0.20
C ILE A 43 -5.20 -5.71 1.16
N GLN A 44 -5.91 -6.82 1.25
CA GLN A 44 -5.57 -7.95 2.12
C GLN A 44 -4.21 -8.54 1.75
N TRP A 45 -3.94 -8.76 0.46
CA TRP A 45 -2.65 -9.27 -0.02
C TRP A 45 -1.50 -8.30 0.25
N CYS A 46 -1.73 -7.00 0.04
CA CYS A 46 -0.75 -5.95 0.34
C CYS A 46 -0.38 -5.93 1.82
N ILE A 47 -1.40 -5.96 2.70
CA ILE A 47 -1.22 -5.90 4.15
C ILE A 47 -0.53 -7.15 4.69
N ALA A 48 -0.95 -8.35 4.27
CA ALA A 48 -0.30 -9.60 4.69
C ALA A 48 1.18 -9.68 4.25
N GLY A 49 1.51 -9.08 3.11
CA GLY A 49 2.87 -9.01 2.61
C GLY A 49 3.80 -8.03 3.33
N GLY A 50 3.23 -6.98 3.94
CA GLY A 50 3.99 -5.86 4.52
C GLY A 50 4.59 -4.93 3.46
N ARG A 51 5.47 -5.46 2.60
CA ARG A 51 6.15 -4.70 1.53
C ARG A 51 5.71 -5.19 0.15
N ARG A 52 4.71 -4.52 -0.43
CA ARG A 52 4.10 -4.94 -1.70
C ARG A 52 3.94 -3.77 -2.67
N GLY A 53 4.04 -4.08 -3.96
CA GLY A 53 3.70 -3.16 -5.05
C GLY A 53 2.43 -3.63 -5.76
N ALA A 54 1.40 -2.77 -5.82
CA ALA A 54 0.14 -3.07 -6.49
C ALA A 54 0.07 -2.39 -7.87
N PHE A 55 0.35 -3.14 -8.94
CA PHE A 55 0.39 -2.63 -10.32
C PHE A 55 -0.95 -2.82 -11.04
N LEU A 56 -1.92 -1.98 -10.67
CA LEU A 56 -3.28 -2.05 -11.20
C LEU A 56 -3.42 -1.31 -12.55
N LYS A 57 -4.43 -1.63 -13.37
CA LYS A 57 -4.81 -0.80 -14.53
C LYS A 57 -5.44 0.53 -14.10
N PHE A 58 -5.53 1.49 -15.01
CA PHE A 58 -6.36 2.69 -14.82
C PHE A 58 -7.81 2.30 -14.47
N SER A 59 -8.52 3.20 -13.79
CA SER A 59 -9.91 3.05 -13.30
C SER A 59 -10.19 1.96 -12.23
N LEU A 60 -9.19 1.21 -11.76
CA LEU A 60 -9.37 0.20 -10.69
C LEU A 60 -9.36 0.77 -9.26
N GLY A 61 -9.48 2.10 -9.10
CA GLY A 61 -9.55 2.75 -7.78
C GLY A 61 -8.30 2.56 -6.91
N LYS A 62 -7.12 2.75 -7.51
CA LYS A 62 -5.80 2.66 -6.85
C LYS A 62 -5.70 3.54 -5.60
N THR A 63 -6.24 4.76 -5.67
CA THR A 63 -6.21 5.72 -4.56
C THR A 63 -7.00 5.19 -3.36
N VAL A 64 -8.21 4.69 -3.58
CA VAL A 64 -9.07 4.07 -2.55
C VAL A 64 -8.34 2.89 -1.89
N ILE A 65 -7.70 2.03 -2.70
CA ILE A 65 -6.89 0.91 -2.19
C ILE A 65 -5.74 1.42 -1.29
N ASN A 66 -4.96 2.39 -1.75
CA ASN A 66 -3.83 2.92 -0.98
C ASN A 66 -4.26 3.60 0.33
N LEU A 67 -5.33 4.40 0.28
CA LEU A 67 -5.91 5.07 1.44
C LEU A 67 -6.40 4.06 2.49
N GLU A 68 -7.07 3.00 2.04
CA GLU A 68 -7.57 1.97 2.93
C GLU A 68 -6.45 1.12 3.55
N ILE A 69 -5.40 0.81 2.78
CA ILE A 69 -4.18 0.18 3.30
C ILE A 69 -3.58 1.05 4.42
N ALA A 70 -3.42 2.35 4.19
CA ALA A 70 -2.87 3.25 5.19
C ALA A 70 -3.77 3.37 6.43
N ARG A 71 -5.10 3.40 6.27
CA ARG A 71 -6.02 3.40 7.42
C ARG A 71 -5.80 2.17 8.29
N LEU A 72 -5.72 0.98 7.68
CA LEU A 72 -5.53 -0.28 8.38
C LEU A 72 -4.15 -0.38 9.05
N ILE A 73 -3.07 0.02 8.36
CA ILE A 73 -1.73 0.05 8.93
C ILE A 73 -1.64 1.05 10.07
N SER A 74 -2.19 2.26 9.90
CA SER A 74 -2.16 3.29 10.95
C SER A 74 -2.96 2.86 12.17
N LYS A 75 -4.10 2.18 11.97
CA LYS A 75 -4.89 1.59 13.06
C LYS A 75 -4.11 0.48 13.79
N HIS A 76 -3.39 -0.36 13.07
CA HIS A 76 -2.63 -1.47 13.66
C HIS A 76 -1.38 -1.02 14.41
N THR A 77 -0.68 -0.01 13.89
CA THR A 77 0.60 0.45 14.44
C THR A 77 0.45 1.65 15.39
N GLU A 78 -0.72 2.29 15.43
CA GLU A 78 -0.97 3.57 16.11
C GLU A 78 -0.04 4.70 15.62
N MET A 79 0.51 4.55 14.42
CA MET A 79 1.44 5.48 13.80
C MET A 79 0.83 6.13 12.55
N PRO A 80 1.21 7.37 12.22
CA PRO A 80 0.72 8.04 11.03
C PRO A 80 1.30 7.40 9.75
N SER A 81 0.51 7.42 8.68
CA SER A 81 0.96 7.05 7.33
C SER A 81 1.31 8.28 6.51
N LEU A 82 2.37 8.18 5.72
CA LEU A 82 2.78 9.20 4.76
C LEU A 82 2.63 8.68 3.32
N MET A 83 2.03 9.49 2.45
CA MET A 83 1.90 9.17 1.02
C MET A 83 2.47 10.29 0.15
N GLY A 84 3.27 9.89 -0.83
CA GLY A 84 3.71 10.77 -1.91
C GLY A 84 2.80 10.64 -3.13
N LEU A 85 2.45 11.76 -3.76
CA LEU A 85 1.70 11.80 -5.01
C LEU A 85 2.06 13.04 -5.85
N PRO A 86 1.85 13.01 -7.18
CA PRO A 86 1.96 14.21 -8.01
C PRO A 86 1.00 15.31 -7.54
N LEU A 87 1.46 16.57 -7.55
CA LEU A 87 0.68 17.70 -7.06
C LEU A 87 -0.67 17.87 -7.77
N GLY A 88 -0.74 17.58 -9.07
CA GLY A 88 -1.98 17.69 -9.87
C GLY A 88 -3.06 16.66 -9.49
N ALA A 89 -2.69 15.53 -8.88
CA ALA A 89 -3.63 14.49 -8.45
C ALA A 89 -4.22 14.77 -7.04
N ARG A 90 -3.80 15.86 -6.40
CA ARG A 90 -4.17 16.18 -5.02
C ARG A 90 -5.67 16.28 -4.81
N LEU A 91 -6.40 16.95 -5.71
CA LEU A 91 -7.84 17.17 -5.55
C LEU A 91 -8.61 15.85 -5.57
N GLU A 92 -8.30 14.93 -6.49
CA GLU A 92 -8.91 13.61 -6.57
C GLU A 92 -8.60 12.78 -5.31
N PHE A 93 -7.36 12.85 -4.85
CA PHE A 93 -6.92 12.17 -3.64
C PHE A 93 -7.74 12.59 -2.40
N PHE A 94 -7.98 13.89 -2.22
CA PHE A 94 -8.79 14.39 -1.10
C PHE A 94 -10.27 13.96 -1.20
N LYS A 95 -10.82 13.88 -2.42
CA LYS A 95 -12.20 13.39 -2.62
C LYS A 95 -12.30 11.92 -2.23
N ASP A 96 -11.37 11.08 -2.67
CA ASP A 96 -11.35 9.66 -2.33
C ASP A 96 -11.15 9.43 -0.82
N ALA A 97 -10.29 10.24 -0.19
CA ALA A 97 -10.11 10.22 1.27
C ALA A 97 -11.41 10.55 2.02
N HIS A 98 -12.13 11.57 1.58
CA HIS A 98 -13.41 11.94 2.15
C HIS A 98 -14.47 10.84 1.96
N MET A 99 -14.48 10.15 0.82
CA MET A 99 -15.37 8.99 0.59
C MET A 99 -15.13 7.87 1.60
N LEU A 100 -13.89 7.69 2.06
CA LEU A 100 -13.51 6.72 3.09
C LEU A 100 -13.67 7.26 4.52
N GLY A 101 -14.11 8.51 4.69
CA GLY A 101 -14.21 9.16 6.00
C GLY A 101 -12.85 9.46 6.64
N LEU A 102 -11.78 9.58 5.84
CA LEU A 102 -10.43 9.80 6.32
C LEU A 102 -10.12 11.29 6.41
N ASN A 103 -9.55 11.70 7.56
CA ASN A 103 -8.96 13.01 7.70
C ASN A 103 -7.48 12.95 7.25
N VAL A 104 -7.18 13.56 6.11
CA VAL A 104 -5.82 13.61 5.56
C VAL A 104 -5.32 15.04 5.54
N HIS A 105 -4.03 15.22 5.80
CA HIS A 105 -3.38 16.53 5.79
C HIS A 105 -2.32 16.60 4.70
N TYR A 106 -2.31 17.70 3.96
CA TYR A 106 -1.21 18.01 3.05
C TYR A 106 -0.13 18.76 3.81
N VAL A 107 1.08 18.20 3.82
CA VAL A 107 2.25 18.76 4.48
C VAL A 107 3.37 18.96 3.46
N LYS A 108 4.20 20.00 3.67
CA LYS A 108 5.36 20.33 2.81
C LYS A 108 6.69 20.14 3.52
N SER A 109 6.68 19.94 4.83
CA SER A 109 7.89 19.75 5.64
C SER A 109 7.66 18.78 6.79
N HIS A 110 8.77 18.27 7.34
CA HIS A 110 8.75 17.45 8.55
C HIS A 110 8.16 18.21 9.74
N ASP A 111 8.50 19.50 9.90
CA ASP A 111 7.98 20.33 10.99
C ASP A 111 6.46 20.50 10.94
N GLU A 112 5.88 20.66 9.74
CA GLU A 112 4.42 20.71 9.56
C GLU A 112 3.77 19.39 9.97
N MET A 113 4.40 18.26 9.64
CA MET A 113 3.92 16.93 10.05
C MET A 113 3.99 16.73 11.58
N MET A 114 5.11 17.08 12.21
CA MET A 114 5.29 16.94 13.66
C MET A 114 4.29 17.79 14.47
N LYS A 115 3.94 18.99 13.98
CA LYS A 115 2.92 19.85 14.60
C LYS A 115 1.50 19.27 14.55
N LEU A 116 1.23 18.34 13.63
CA LEU A 116 -0.05 17.64 13.55
C LEU A 116 -0.06 16.40 14.44
N TYR A 117 1.07 15.71 14.55
CA TYR A 117 1.17 14.46 15.31
C TYR A 117 1.27 14.67 16.83
N LEU A 118 1.91 15.75 17.30
CA LEU A 118 2.14 16.02 18.72
C LEU A 118 1.02 16.82 19.40
N LYS A 119 -0.11 17.03 18.72
CA LYS A 119 -1.30 17.67 19.29
C LYS A 119 -2.23 16.63 19.90
#